data_AF-A0A957Y813-F1
#
_entry.id   AF-A0A957Y813-F1
#
_cell.length_a   1.000
_cell.length_b   1.000
_cell.length_c   1.000
_cell.angle_alpha   90.00
_cell.angle_beta   90.00
_cell.angle_gamma   90.00
#
_symmetry.space_group_name_H-M   'P 1'
#
loop_
_entity.id
_entity.type
_entity.pdbx_description
1 polymer ?
#
loop_
_entity_poly.entity_id
_entity_poly.type
_entity_poly.pdbx_seq_one_letter_code
_entity_poly.pdbx_strand_id
1 'polypeptide(L)' 'MTMIMFDDGDRRFNLRVAGVAMDGDRVLLQRDPAGDFWFLPGGRCEFGEATTESLEREMMEELG' A
#
# COMPACT_ATOMS: atom_id res chain seq x y z
N MET A 1 5.68 -1.10 13.88
CA MET A 1 6.91 -1.93 13.91
C MET A 1 7.93 -1.29 12.96
N THR A 2 9.01 -1.96 12.54
CA THR A 2 9.93 -1.43 11.51
C THR A 2 9.42 -1.78 10.12
N MET A 3 9.30 -0.79 9.22
CA MET A 3 8.92 -0.99 7.83
C MET A 3 9.98 -1.77 7.04
N ILE A 4 9.57 -2.62 6.10
CA ILE A 4 10.48 -3.36 5.21
C ILE A 4 10.91 -2.43 4.07
N MET A 5 11.89 -1.58 4.38
CA MET A 5 12.54 -0.66 3.47
C MET A 5 14.03 -0.61 3.78
N PHE A 6 14.87 -0.81 2.77
CA PHE A 6 16.31 -0.70 2.91
C PHE A 6 16.93 -0.16 1.63
N ASP A 7 18.05 0.54 1.81
CA ASP A 7 18.83 1.15 0.75
C ASP A 7 20.09 0.30 0.47
N ASP A 8 20.41 0.10 -0.81
CA ASP A 8 21.62 -0.57 -1.31
C ASP A 8 22.31 0.37 -2.30
N GLY A 9 23.24 1.19 -1.79
CA GLY A 9 23.86 2.27 -2.56
C GLY A 9 22.85 3.32 -3.00
N ASP A 10 22.65 3.46 -4.31
CA ASP A 10 21.67 4.35 -4.94
C ASP A 10 20.29 3.70 -5.16
N ARG A 11 20.12 2.45 -4.73
CA ARG A 11 18.89 1.68 -4.91
C ARG A 11 18.10 1.64 -3.62
N ARG A 12 16.77 1.64 -3.73
CA ARG A 12 15.86 1.43 -2.61
C ARG A 12 14.95 0.24 -2.88
N PHE A 13 14.95 -0.71 -1.95
CA PHE A 13 13.94 -1.75 -1.90
C PHE A 13 12.79 -1.32 -0.97
N ASN A 14 11.54 -1.51 -1.43
CA ASN A 14 10.34 -1.38 -0.61
C ASN A 14 9.46 -2.60 -0.84
N LEU A 15 9.10 -3.32 0.24
CA LEU A 15 8.03 -4.31 0.16
C LEU A 15 6.70 -3.61 0.41
N ARG A 16 5.76 -3.75 -0.53
CA ARG A 16 4.45 -3.11 -0.48
C ARG A 16 3.33 -4.08 -0.80
N VAL A 17 2.17 -3.81 -0.24
CA VAL A 17 0.89 -4.43 -0.57
C VAL A 17 -0.05 -3.38 -1.14
N ALA A 18 -0.92 -3.81 -2.04
CA ALA A 18 -1.96 -2.97 -2.61
C ALA A 18 -3.25 -3.79 -2.75
N GLY A 19 -4.37 -3.19 -2.40
CA GLY A 19 -5.70 -3.80 -2.47
C GLY A 19 -6.40 -3.44 -3.77
N VAL A 20 -6.95 -4.44 -4.46
CA VAL A 20 -7.89 -4.24 -5.57
C VAL A 20 -9.31 -4.48 -5.04
N ALA A 21 -9.95 -3.42 -4.57
CA ALA A 21 -11.35 -3.48 -4.16
C ALA A 21 -12.26 -3.29 -5.38
N MET A 22 -13.21 -4.21 -5.55
CA MET A 22 -14.14 -4.24 -6.69
C MET A 22 -15.58 -4.03 -6.20
N ASP A 23 -16.34 -3.21 -6.92
CA ASP A 23 -17.79 -3.05 -6.77
C ASP A 23 -18.44 -3.13 -8.15
N GLY A 24 -18.98 -4.31 -8.48
CA GLY A 24 -19.45 -4.63 -9.83
C GLY A 24 -18.35 -4.51 -10.88
N ASP A 25 -18.49 -3.55 -11.81
CA ASP A 25 -17.55 -3.25 -12.89
C ASP A 25 -16.54 -2.15 -12.53
N ARG A 26 -16.53 -1.70 -11.27
CA ARG A 26 -15.69 -0.59 -10.78
C ARG A 26 -14.56 -1.11 -9.91
N VAL A 27 -13.42 -0.42 -9.98
CA VAL A 27 -12.26 -0.62 -9.10
C VAL A 27 -12.03 0.65 -8.30
N LEU A 28 -11.80 0.52 -6.99
CA LEU A 28 -11.42 1.65 -6.14
C LEU A 28 -9.99 2.08 -6.41
N LEU A 29 -9.80 3.37 -6.68
CA LEU A 29 -8.50 4.02 -6.82
C LEU A 29 -8.47 5.28 -5.96
N GLN A 30 -7.29 5.60 -5.45
CA GLN A 30 -6.97 6.84 -4.79
C GLN A 30 -6.24 7.77 -5.75
N ARG A 31 -6.37 9.08 -5.51
CA ARG A 31 -5.64 10.12 -6.21
C ARG A 31 -5.11 11.11 -5.19
N ASP A 32 -3.82 11.42 -5.31
CA ASP A 32 -3.21 12.50 -4.56
C ASP A 32 -3.78 13.85 -5.06
N PRO A 33 -4.34 14.71 -4.20
CA PRO A 33 -4.84 16.02 -4.60
C PRO A 33 -3.79 16.91 -5.28
N ALA A 34 -2.51 16.72 -4.95
CA ALA A 34 -1.39 17.43 -5.55
C ALA A 34 -0.83 16.73 -6.80
N GLY A 35 -1.24 15.48 -7.05
CA GLY A 35 -0.77 14.65 -8.15
C GLY A 35 -1.75 14.52 -9.32
N ASP A 36 -1.20 14.14 -10.48
CA ASP A 36 -1.99 13.78 -11.67
C ASP A 36 -1.90 12.28 -11.97
N PHE A 37 -1.91 11.45 -10.93
CA PHE A 37 -1.87 10.00 -11.05
C PHE A 37 -2.85 9.33 -10.08
N TRP A 38 -3.28 8.13 -10.44
CA TRP A 38 -4.14 7.27 -9.64
C TRP A 38 -3.35 6.04 -9.17
N PHE A 39 -3.69 5.54 -7.99
CA PHE A 39 -3.06 4.36 -7.41
C PHE A 39 -4.06 3.53 -6.61
N LEU A 40 -3.73 2.27 -6.36
CA LEU A 40 -4.50 1.39 -5.51
C LEU A 40 -4.23 1.74 -4.03
N PRO A 41 -5.23 1.61 -3.15
CA PRO A 41 -5.01 1.74 -1.70
C PRO A 41 -4.05 0.67 -1.18
N GLY A 42 -3.30 1.02 -0.15
CA GLY A 42 -2.33 0.12 0.49
C GLY A 42 -0.96 0.75 0.72
N GLY A 43 -0.12 0.05 1.48
CA GLY A 43 1.13 0.62 1.95
C GLY A 43 2.28 -0.34 2.11
N ARG A 44 3.13 -0.03 3.08
CA ARG A 44 4.39 -0.75 3.30
C ARG A 44 4.14 -1.89 4.27
N CYS A 45 4.77 -3.02 3.99
CA CYS A 45 4.77 -4.13 4.93
C CYS A 45 5.70 -3.83 6.11
N GLU A 46 5.28 -4.27 7.29
CA GLU A 46 6.09 -4.25 8.50
C GLU A 46 6.80 -5.59 8.73
N PHE A 47 7.97 -5.58 9.39
CA PHE A 47 8.66 -6.81 9.76
C PHE A 47 7.81 -7.65 10.72
N GLY A 48 7.66 -8.94 10.42
CA GLY A 48 6.91 -9.87 11.26
C GLY A 48 5.39 -9.84 11.03
N GLU A 49 4.91 -9.04 10.07
CA GLU A 49 3.51 -9.00 9.63
C GLU A 49 3.34 -9.87 8.38
N ALA A 50 2.27 -10.67 8.31
CA ALA A 50 1.91 -11.34 7.06
C ALA A 50 1.39 -10.32 6.05
N THR A 51 1.59 -10.54 4.75
CA THR A 51 1.14 -9.57 3.73
C THR A 51 -0.37 -9.34 3.73
N THR A 52 -1.16 -10.33 4.16
CA THR A 52 -2.61 -10.19 4.35
C THR A 52 -2.94 -9.26 5.50
N GLU A 53 -2.24 -9.38 6.63
CA GLU A 53 -2.41 -8.52 7.80
C GLU A 53 -1.99 -7.07 7.48
N SER A 54 -0.86 -6.90 6.75
CA SER A 54 -0.45 -5.59 6.25
C SER A 54 -1.52 -4.96 5.38
N LEU A 55 -2.14 -5.74 4.49
CA LEU A 55 -3.18 -5.21 3.60
C LEU A 55 -4.42 -4.80 4.40
N GLU A 56 -4.89 -5.63 5.34
CA GLU A 56 -6.03 -5.30 6.19
C GLU A 56 -5.79 -4.02 7.00
N ARG A 57 -4.62 -3.88 7.62
CA ARG A 57 -4.23 -2.67 8.36
C ARG A 57 -4.25 -1.43 7.48
N GLU A 58 -3.59 -1.47 6.33
CA GLU A 58 -3.50 -0.32 5.42
C GLU A 58 -4.89 0.08 4.88
N MET A 59 -5.75 -0.90 4.56
CA MET A 59 -7.12 -0.60 4.14
C MET A 59 -7.93 0.08 5.24
N MET A 60 -7.72 -0.29 6.51
CA MET A 60 -8.35 0.36 7.65
C MET A 60 -7.80 1.77 7.92
N GLU A 61 -6.48 1.98 7.78
CA GLU A 61 -5.84 3.29 7.99
C GLU A 61 -6.25 4.32 6.93
N GLU A 62 -6.42 3.90 5.67
CA GLU A 62 -6.68 4.80 4.56
C GLU A 62 -8.17 5.02 4.24
N LEU A 63 -9.03 4.04 4.50
CA LEU A 63 -10.45 4.06 4.11
C LEU A 63 -11.43 4.02 5.29
N GLY A 64 -10.93 3.83 6.53
CA GLY A 64 -11.71 3.68 7.77
C GLY A 64 -11.69 4.91 8.66
#